data_AF-A0A931A5Q1-F1
#
_entry.id   AF-A0A931A5Q1-F1
#
_cell.length_a   1.000
_cell.length_b   1.000
_cell.length_c   1.000
_cell.angle_alpha   90.00
_cell.angle_beta   90.00
_cell.angle_gamma   90.00
#
_symmetry.space_group_name_H-M   'P 1'
#
loop_
_entity.id
_entity.type
_entity.pdbx_description
1 polymer ?
#
loop_
_entity_poly.entity_id
_entity_poly.type
_entity_poly.pdbx_seq_one_letter_code
_entity_poly.pdbx_strand_id
1 'polypeptide(L)'
;MAGRDEALHFEAALDIIGSLMARCSAAEAGPGWRERRRGYLRELLTLDASDGAAVDQAITTYGAQLTELGGSLEVMPRSSPDDYRLTPEEHLSIFREYIVPDMLNTAKPSADPAALIVAGSPGTGKTTRVRRAARARAHCEAIDPEAFLAYHPRSWELVVQDDPAAGDRVMTDALGWCALAVERAIARRVDVVLEVGVNLPDDANDYAAVFLDAGYRVEVEMMAAAEAVSRLHLMLRYHCRHGDWRVLMPS
;
A
#
# COMPACT_ATOMS: atom_id res chain seq x y z
N MET A 1 -9.61 29.84 3.48
CA MET A 1 -8.79 28.62 3.60
C MET A 1 -9.49 27.55 2.80
N ALA A 2 -8.86 27.05 1.74
CA ALA A 2 -9.36 25.87 1.06
C ALA A 2 -9.43 24.73 2.10
N GLY A 3 -10.56 24.01 2.13
CA GLY A 3 -10.71 22.87 3.04
C GLY A 3 -9.60 21.86 2.78
N ARG A 4 -9.08 21.26 3.85
CA ARG A 4 -8.13 20.17 3.80
C ARG A 4 -8.69 19.04 2.92
N ASP A 5 -7.85 18.52 2.02
CA ASP A 5 -8.15 17.26 1.32
C ASP A 5 -7.80 16.09 2.24
N GLU A 6 -8.83 15.50 2.85
CA GLU A 6 -8.68 14.40 3.82
C GLU A 6 -8.01 13.17 3.20
N ALA A 7 -8.40 12.81 1.97
CA ALA A 7 -7.90 11.62 1.30
C ALA A 7 -6.42 11.77 0.94
N LEU A 8 -6.04 12.94 0.42
CA LEU A 8 -4.64 13.25 0.12
C LEU A 8 -3.74 13.16 1.35
N HIS A 9 -4.12 13.81 2.45
CA HIS A 9 -3.33 13.80 3.68
C HIS A 9 -3.22 12.38 4.25
N PHE A 10 -4.33 11.64 4.26
CA PHE A 10 -4.34 10.28 4.76
C PHE A 10 -3.43 9.36 3.93
N GLU A 11 -3.56 9.37 2.60
CA GLU A 11 -2.73 8.53 1.72
C GLU A 11 -1.25 8.93 1.77
N ALA A 12 -0.93 10.21 1.87
CA ALA A 12 0.44 10.65 2.07
C ALA A 12 1.03 10.16 3.40
N ALA A 13 0.24 10.14 4.48
CA ALA A 13 0.67 9.56 5.75
C ALA A 13 0.97 8.06 5.61
N LEU A 14 0.11 7.31 4.90
CA LEU A 14 0.33 5.88 4.65
C LEU A 14 1.61 5.64 3.82
N ASP A 15 1.86 6.46 2.79
CA ASP A 15 3.06 6.33 1.96
C ASP A 15 4.36 6.60 2.76
N ILE A 16 4.34 7.61 3.64
CA ILE A 16 5.46 7.91 4.54
C ILE A 16 5.72 6.71 5.45
N ILE A 17 4.67 6.18 6.09
CA ILE A 17 4.79 5.05 7.01
C ILE A 17 5.26 3.78 6.25
N GLY A 18 4.73 3.55 5.05
CA GLY A 18 5.17 2.47 4.16
C GLY A 18 6.64 2.57 3.79
N SER A 19 7.15 3.78 3.57
CA SER A 19 8.57 4.03 3.30
C SER A 19 9.46 3.74 4.52
N LEU A 20 9.01 4.08 5.74
CA LEU A 20 9.69 3.69 6.98
C LEU A 20 9.66 2.16 7.23
N MET A 21 8.57 1.50 6.83
CA MET A 21 8.51 0.03 6.85
C MET A 21 9.49 -0.58 5.85
N ALA A 22 9.58 -0.06 4.62
CA ALA A 22 10.54 -0.48 3.61
C ALA A 22 11.98 -0.36 4.12
N ARG A 23 12.31 0.73 4.84
CA ARG A 23 13.62 0.90 5.52
C ARG A 23 13.93 -0.25 6.48
N CYS A 24 12.92 -0.72 7.21
CA CYS A 24 13.06 -1.82 8.15
C CYS A 24 13.27 -3.15 7.44
N SER A 25 12.54 -3.42 6.35
CA SER A 25 12.72 -4.62 5.53
C SER A 25 14.09 -4.65 4.84
N ALA A 26 14.61 -3.51 4.37
CA ALA A 26 15.99 -3.40 3.90
C ALA A 26 17.04 -3.63 5.01
N ALA A 27 16.67 -3.44 6.28
CA ALA A 27 17.52 -3.63 7.45
C ALA A 27 17.44 -5.06 8.03
N GLU A 28 16.99 -6.05 7.26
CA GLU A 28 16.67 -7.41 7.72
C GLU A 28 17.79 -8.12 8.52
N ALA A 29 19.04 -7.66 8.44
CA ALA A 29 20.17 -8.15 9.22
C ALA A 29 20.42 -7.43 10.57
N GLY A 30 19.75 -6.30 10.86
CA GLY A 30 19.98 -5.47 12.04
C GLY A 30 19.10 -5.84 13.25
N PRO A 31 19.54 -5.60 14.50
CA PRO A 31 18.71 -5.92 15.66
C PRO A 31 17.37 -5.15 15.66
N GLY A 32 16.29 -5.83 16.06
CA GLY A 32 14.97 -5.22 16.29
C GLY A 32 14.24 -4.69 15.05
N TRP A 33 14.70 -4.98 13.82
CA TRP A 33 14.05 -4.49 12.59
C TRP A 33 12.58 -4.92 12.48
N ARG A 34 12.26 -6.18 12.86
CA ARG A 34 10.88 -6.72 12.83
C ARG A 34 9.95 -5.99 13.78
N GLU A 35 10.45 -5.70 14.99
CA GLU A 35 9.67 -4.98 16.00
C GLU A 35 9.35 -3.56 15.54
N ARG A 36 10.34 -2.85 14.98
CA ARG A 36 10.14 -1.51 14.40
C ARG A 36 9.16 -1.53 13.23
N ARG A 37 9.30 -2.48 12.29
CA ARG A 37 8.35 -2.62 11.17
C ARG A 37 6.92 -2.83 11.67
N ARG A 38 6.72 -3.71 12.66
CA ARG A 38 5.40 -3.94 13.28
C ARG A 38 4.88 -2.73 14.04
N GLY A 39 5.76 -1.89 14.57
CA GLY A 39 5.40 -0.58 15.13
C GLY A 39 4.75 0.31 14.09
N TYR A 40 5.43 0.55 12.96
CA TYR A 40 4.88 1.34 11.85
C TYR A 40 3.63 0.72 11.24
N LEU A 41 3.60 -0.61 11.09
CA LEU A 41 2.41 -1.31 10.61
C LEU A 41 1.20 -1.04 11.51
N ARG A 42 1.37 -1.05 12.84
CA ARG A 42 0.26 -0.76 13.76
C ARG A 42 -0.30 0.63 13.50
N GLU A 43 0.56 1.62 13.31
CA GLU A 43 0.16 2.99 12.97
C GLU A 43 -0.58 3.01 11.63
N LEU A 44 -0.02 2.39 10.59
CA LEU A 44 -0.62 2.27 9.26
C LEU A 44 -2.03 1.65 9.31
N LEU A 45 -2.23 0.60 10.11
CA LEU A 45 -3.51 -0.10 10.23
C LEU A 45 -4.53 0.68 11.08
N THR A 46 -4.09 1.43 12.08
CA THR A 46 -4.98 2.09 13.05
C THR A 46 -5.29 3.54 12.70
N LEU A 47 -4.48 4.21 11.87
CA LEU A 47 -4.65 5.63 11.52
C LEU A 47 -5.99 5.92 10.83
N ASP A 48 -6.84 6.75 11.44
CA ASP A 48 -8.15 7.09 10.88
C ASP A 48 -8.09 8.30 9.95
N ALA A 49 -8.55 8.14 8.70
CA ALA A 49 -8.66 9.25 7.75
C ALA A 49 -9.53 10.39 8.32
N SER A 50 -10.58 10.03 9.08
CA SER A 50 -11.49 11.00 9.69
C SER A 50 -10.89 11.74 10.88
N ASP A 51 -9.82 11.22 11.49
CA ASP A 51 -9.06 11.91 12.53
C ASP A 51 -7.96 12.75 11.89
N GLY A 52 -8.37 13.93 11.44
CA GLY A 52 -7.46 14.83 10.75
C GLY A 52 -6.23 15.20 11.60
N ALA A 53 -6.38 15.38 12.90
CA ALA A 53 -5.28 15.76 13.79
C ALA A 53 -4.26 14.63 13.92
N ALA A 54 -4.72 13.39 14.09
CA ALA A 54 -3.83 12.23 14.11
C ALA A 54 -3.09 12.04 12.78
N VAL A 55 -3.76 12.24 11.64
CA VAL A 55 -3.12 12.17 10.32
C VAL A 55 -2.05 13.25 10.16
N ASP A 56 -2.32 14.50 10.54
CA ASP A 56 -1.32 15.58 10.42
C ASP A 56 -0.13 15.35 11.37
N GLN A 57 -0.39 14.80 12.56
CA GLN A 57 0.65 14.38 13.50
C GLN A 57 1.50 13.25 12.93
N ALA A 58 0.89 12.26 12.27
CA ALA A 58 1.59 11.17 11.60
C ALA A 58 2.49 11.68 10.47
N ILE A 59 1.97 12.56 9.59
CA ILE A 59 2.75 13.20 8.52
C ILE A 59 3.95 13.94 9.12
N THR A 60 3.74 14.76 10.15
CA THR A 60 4.80 15.55 10.76
C THR A 60 5.87 14.68 11.41
N THR A 61 5.45 13.71 12.22
CA THR A 61 6.35 12.86 13.02
C THR A 61 7.14 11.91 12.12
N TYR A 62 6.43 11.13 11.30
CA TYR A 62 7.07 10.13 10.45
C TYR A 62 7.73 10.75 9.23
N GLY A 63 7.21 11.88 8.74
CA GLY A 63 7.86 12.64 7.68
C GLY A 63 9.21 13.17 8.12
N ALA A 64 9.31 13.79 9.30
CA ALA A 64 10.58 14.26 9.85
C ALA A 64 11.58 13.11 10.01
N GLN A 65 11.13 11.98 10.53
CA GLN A 65 11.95 10.79 10.67
C GLN A 65 12.43 10.25 9.31
N LEU A 66 11.56 10.24 8.30
CA LEU A 66 11.91 9.80 6.94
C LEU A 66 12.94 10.72 6.28
N THR A 67 12.82 12.04 6.50
CA THR A 67 13.83 13.02 6.07
C THR A 67 15.20 12.71 6.70
N GLU A 68 15.25 12.47 8.02
CA GLU A 68 16.50 12.16 8.74
C GLU A 68 17.16 10.86 8.25
N LEU A 69 16.36 9.90 7.78
CA LEU A 69 16.83 8.61 7.25
C LEU A 69 17.30 8.68 5.79
N GLY A 70 17.18 9.85 5.14
CA GLY A 70 17.71 10.10 3.80
C GLY A 70 16.76 9.80 2.65
N GLY A 71 15.44 9.86 2.87
CA GLY A 71 14.50 9.96 1.73
C GLY A 71 14.89 11.12 0.80
N SER A 72 14.79 10.92 -0.51
CA SER A 72 15.25 11.91 -1.49
C SER A 72 14.46 11.83 -2.80
N LEU A 73 14.30 12.98 -3.47
CA LEU A 73 13.62 13.11 -4.77
C LEU A 73 14.56 12.83 -5.96
N GLU A 74 15.78 12.36 -5.70
CA GLU A 74 16.76 12.10 -6.73
C GLU A 74 16.37 10.89 -7.56
N VAL A 75 16.31 11.06 -8.89
CA VAL A 75 16.06 9.98 -9.85
C VAL A 75 17.39 9.54 -10.45
N MET A 76 17.76 8.29 -10.22
CA MET A 76 19.00 7.70 -10.73
C MET A 76 18.73 6.37 -11.44
N PRO A 77 18.76 6.33 -12.77
CA PRO A 77 18.61 5.09 -13.52
C PRO A 77 19.70 4.07 -13.16
N ARG A 78 19.31 2.82 -12.91
CA ARG A 78 20.24 1.73 -12.59
C ARG A 78 20.52 0.89 -13.82
N SER A 79 21.75 0.37 -13.88
CA SER A 79 22.25 -0.40 -15.02
C SER A 79 21.57 -1.76 -15.21
N SER A 80 21.04 -2.34 -14.13
CA SER A 80 20.38 -3.65 -14.13
C SER A 80 19.11 -3.63 -13.28
N PRO A 81 17.97 -3.17 -13.83
CA PRO A 81 16.69 -3.20 -13.12
C PRO A 81 16.25 -4.60 -12.71
N ASP A 82 16.66 -5.64 -13.46
CA ASP A 82 16.35 -7.03 -13.15
C ASP A 82 16.95 -7.50 -11.80
N ASP A 83 17.97 -6.83 -11.27
CA ASP A 83 18.54 -7.11 -9.94
C ASP A 83 17.55 -6.81 -8.80
N TYR A 84 16.43 -6.12 -9.11
CA TYR A 84 15.34 -5.85 -8.17
C TYR A 84 14.30 -6.95 -8.11
N ARG A 85 14.30 -7.91 -9.04
CA ARG A 85 13.37 -9.04 -8.99
C ARG A 85 13.81 -10.02 -7.91
N LEU A 86 12.85 -10.46 -7.11
CA LEU A 86 13.07 -11.55 -6.19
C LEU A 86 13.18 -12.89 -6.91
N THR A 87 13.94 -13.81 -6.32
CA THR A 87 13.80 -15.23 -6.69
C THR A 87 12.43 -15.76 -6.27
N PRO A 88 11.88 -16.78 -6.94
CA PRO A 88 10.60 -17.39 -6.54
C PRO A 88 10.59 -17.84 -5.07
N GLU A 89 11.71 -18.35 -4.58
CA GLU A 89 11.87 -18.79 -3.20
C GLU A 89 11.80 -17.63 -2.20
N GLU A 90 12.51 -16.53 -2.47
CA GLU A 90 12.48 -15.32 -1.63
C GLU A 90 11.09 -14.66 -1.65
N HIS A 91 10.49 -14.54 -2.84
CA HIS A 91 9.14 -14.02 -3.02
C HIS A 91 8.13 -14.76 -2.15
N LEU A 92 8.15 -16.09 -2.19
CA LEU A 92 7.23 -16.94 -1.44
C LEU A 92 7.52 -16.93 0.07
N SER A 93 8.79 -16.86 0.47
CA SER A 93 9.19 -16.75 1.89
C SER A 93 8.67 -15.44 2.48
N ILE A 94 8.88 -14.29 1.81
CA ILE A 94 8.38 -12.99 2.26
C ILE A 94 6.86 -13.01 2.42
N PHE A 95 6.14 -13.58 1.46
CA PHE A 95 4.69 -13.72 1.54
C PHE A 95 4.25 -14.47 2.80
N ARG A 96 4.81 -15.67 3.01
CA ARG A 96 4.40 -16.57 4.09
C ARG A 96 4.85 -16.12 5.47
N GLU A 97 6.07 -15.62 5.58
CA GLU A 97 6.71 -15.32 6.86
C GLU A 97 6.44 -13.90 7.34
N TYR A 98 6.10 -12.97 6.44
CA TYR A 98 5.88 -11.57 6.77
C TYR A 98 4.48 -11.08 6.41
N ILE A 99 4.11 -11.11 5.13
CA ILE A 99 2.85 -10.49 4.68
C ILE A 99 1.63 -11.17 5.31
N VAL A 100 1.60 -12.51 5.30
CA VAL A 100 0.48 -13.27 5.88
C VAL A 100 0.28 -13.00 7.37
N PRO A 101 1.29 -13.19 8.26
CA PRO A 101 1.09 -12.97 9.69
C PRO A 101 0.84 -11.50 10.05
N ASP A 102 1.40 -10.56 9.29
CA ASP A 102 1.29 -9.13 9.59
C ASP A 102 -0.03 -8.53 9.08
N MET A 103 -0.53 -8.93 7.90
CA MET A 103 -1.68 -8.26 7.24
C MET A 103 -2.86 -9.17 6.88
N LEU A 104 -2.67 -10.48 6.70
CA LEU A 104 -3.69 -11.40 6.13
C LEU A 104 -4.15 -12.49 7.11
N ASN A 105 -4.24 -12.18 8.40
CA ASN A 105 -4.65 -13.14 9.43
C ASN A 105 -5.68 -12.61 10.44
N THR A 106 -6.38 -11.52 10.08
CA THR A 106 -7.35 -10.83 10.94
C THR A 106 -8.81 -11.25 10.65
N ALA A 107 -9.08 -11.73 9.44
CA ALA A 107 -10.43 -12.09 9.00
C ALA A 107 -10.87 -13.48 9.48
N LYS A 108 -12.20 -13.64 9.62
CA LYS A 108 -12.85 -14.90 9.99
C LYS A 108 -13.56 -15.51 8.77
N PRO A 109 -13.56 -16.84 8.63
CA PRO A 109 -14.32 -17.50 7.56
C PRO A 109 -15.81 -17.14 7.62
N SER A 110 -16.42 -16.97 6.45
CA SER A 110 -17.83 -16.71 6.23
C SER A 110 -18.44 -17.83 5.38
N ALA A 111 -19.68 -18.21 5.69
CA ALA A 111 -20.44 -19.13 4.83
C ALA A 111 -20.75 -18.49 3.46
N ASP A 112 -20.89 -17.17 3.45
CA ASP A 112 -21.38 -16.35 2.34
C ASP A 112 -20.45 -15.13 2.18
N PRO A 113 -19.21 -15.36 1.73
CA PRO A 113 -18.17 -14.34 1.70
C PRO A 113 -18.45 -13.29 0.62
N ALA A 114 -18.04 -12.05 0.91
CA ALA A 114 -18.17 -10.93 -0.02
C ALA A 114 -16.80 -10.33 -0.37
N ALA A 115 -16.64 -9.93 -1.62
CA ALA A 115 -15.49 -9.18 -2.10
C ALA A 115 -15.96 -7.78 -2.56
N LEU A 116 -15.40 -6.74 -1.96
CA LEU A 116 -15.45 -5.39 -2.50
C LEU A 116 -14.16 -5.10 -3.24
N ILE A 117 -14.26 -4.82 -4.53
CA ILE A 117 -13.14 -4.42 -5.38
C ILE A 117 -13.24 -2.91 -5.58
N VAL A 118 -12.24 -2.16 -5.11
CA VAL A 118 -12.13 -0.71 -5.31
C VAL A 118 -11.11 -0.45 -6.42
N ALA A 119 -11.60 0.07 -7.53
CA ALA A 119 -10.86 0.27 -8.77
C ALA A 119 -10.81 1.77 -9.10
N GLY A 120 -9.71 2.23 -9.68
CA GLY A 120 -9.55 3.63 -10.11
C GLY A 120 -8.10 3.99 -10.43
N SER A 121 -7.89 5.06 -11.19
CA SER A 121 -6.53 5.53 -11.48
C SER A 121 -5.80 5.96 -10.20
N PRO A 122 -4.46 5.95 -10.18
CA PRO A 122 -3.68 6.51 -9.07
C PRO A 122 -4.08 7.96 -8.74
N GLY A 123 -4.08 8.33 -7.46
CA GLY A 123 -4.45 9.68 -6.99
C GLY A 123 -5.96 9.95 -6.79
N THR A 124 -6.83 8.95 -7.03
CA THR A 124 -8.30 9.10 -6.90
C THR A 124 -8.86 8.88 -5.49
N GLY A 125 -8.03 8.57 -4.49
CA GLY A 125 -8.50 8.36 -3.11
C GLY A 125 -8.91 6.92 -2.76
N LYS A 126 -8.46 5.93 -3.56
CA LYS A 126 -8.86 4.51 -3.41
C LYS A 126 -8.50 3.94 -2.06
N THR A 127 -7.26 4.15 -1.62
CA THR A 127 -6.76 3.62 -0.34
C THR A 127 -7.58 4.18 0.81
N THR A 128 -7.97 5.45 0.76
CA THR A 128 -8.91 6.03 1.73
C THR A 128 -10.24 5.26 1.76
N ARG A 129 -10.82 4.97 0.58
CA ARG A 129 -12.09 4.23 0.46
C ARG A 129 -11.98 2.79 0.97
N VAL A 130 -10.89 2.09 0.60
CA VAL A 130 -10.57 0.72 1.01
C VAL A 130 -10.42 0.64 2.54
N ARG A 131 -9.66 1.56 3.15
CA ARG A 131 -9.46 1.60 4.60
C ARG A 131 -10.76 1.84 5.35
N ARG A 132 -11.62 2.75 4.87
CA ARG A 132 -12.96 2.97 5.44
C ARG A 132 -13.86 1.75 5.30
N ALA A 133 -13.85 1.09 4.14
CA ALA A 133 -14.62 -0.14 3.92
C ALA A 133 -14.17 -1.27 4.83
N ALA A 134 -12.85 -1.47 4.96
CA ALA A 134 -12.27 -2.49 5.81
C ALA A 134 -12.57 -2.24 7.29
N ARG A 135 -12.56 -0.97 7.75
CA ARG A 135 -12.99 -0.63 9.12
C ARG A 135 -14.46 -0.93 9.38
N ALA A 136 -15.33 -0.62 8.42
CA ALA A 136 -16.76 -0.87 8.55
C ALA A 136 -17.08 -2.37 8.55
N ARG A 137 -16.28 -3.19 7.84
CA ARG A 137 -16.39 -4.65 7.81
C ARG A 137 -15.47 -5.25 8.88
N ALA A 138 -15.98 -5.45 10.10
CA ALA A 138 -15.20 -5.86 11.27
C ALA A 138 -14.31 -7.13 11.13
N HIS A 139 -14.38 -7.90 10.03
CA HIS A 139 -13.63 -9.14 9.80
C HIS A 139 -13.29 -9.44 8.32
N CYS A 140 -12.70 -8.49 7.57
CA CYS A 140 -12.23 -8.74 6.18
C CYS A 140 -10.69 -8.69 6.05
N GLU A 141 -10.17 -9.32 4.99
CA GLU A 141 -8.79 -9.09 4.53
C GLU A 141 -8.77 -7.87 3.59
N ALA A 142 -8.00 -6.85 3.97
CA ALA A 142 -7.73 -5.70 3.09
C ALA A 142 -6.46 -6.02 2.27
N ILE A 143 -6.63 -6.21 0.97
CA ILE A 143 -5.57 -6.56 0.04
C ILE A 143 -5.25 -5.32 -0.80
N ASP A 144 -4.01 -4.86 -0.71
CA ASP A 144 -3.51 -3.67 -1.39
C ASP A 144 -2.06 -3.95 -1.84
N PRO A 145 -1.80 -4.04 -3.16
CA PRO A 145 -0.46 -4.30 -3.66
C PRO A 145 0.54 -3.18 -3.28
N GLU A 146 0.12 -1.92 -3.22
CA GLU A 146 1.03 -0.82 -2.82
C GLU A 146 1.48 -0.97 -1.36
N ALA A 147 0.59 -1.43 -0.47
CA ALA A 147 0.95 -1.74 0.91
C ALA A 147 1.97 -2.89 1.02
N PHE A 148 2.00 -3.84 0.07
CA PHE A 148 2.97 -4.92 0.07
C PHE A 148 4.39 -4.47 -0.32
N LEU A 149 4.56 -3.33 -1.00
CA LEU A 149 5.89 -2.79 -1.37
C LEU A 149 6.81 -2.63 -0.15
N ALA A 150 6.22 -2.29 1.00
CA ALA A 150 6.94 -2.14 2.27
C ALA A 150 7.66 -3.42 2.75
N TYR A 151 7.28 -4.58 2.22
CA TYR A 151 7.90 -5.88 2.53
C TYR A 151 9.02 -6.26 1.56
N HIS A 152 9.15 -5.56 0.44
CA HIS A 152 10.19 -5.84 -0.53
C HIS A 152 11.56 -5.33 -0.03
N PRO A 153 12.61 -6.16 0.03
CA PRO A 153 13.90 -5.79 0.62
C PRO A 153 14.59 -4.64 -0.12
N ARG A 154 14.30 -4.47 -1.41
CA ARG A 154 14.81 -3.37 -2.25
C ARG A 154 13.93 -2.13 -2.33
N SER A 155 12.73 -2.13 -1.73
CA SER A 155 11.81 -0.98 -1.85
C SER A 155 12.39 0.29 -1.22
N TRP A 156 13.19 0.16 -0.16
CA TRP A 156 13.86 1.31 0.46
C TRP A 156 14.82 2.02 -0.50
N GLU A 157 15.48 1.29 -1.40
CA GLU A 157 16.41 1.90 -2.35
C GLU A 157 15.69 2.86 -3.30
N LEU A 158 14.42 2.59 -3.62
CA LEU A 158 13.55 3.45 -4.42
C LEU A 158 13.07 4.70 -3.66
N VAL A 159 13.05 4.66 -2.33
CA VAL A 159 12.70 5.81 -1.48
C VAL A 159 13.87 6.80 -1.37
N VAL A 160 15.09 6.30 -1.44
CA VAL A 160 16.30 7.13 -1.36
C VAL A 160 16.71 7.63 -2.74
N GLN A 161 16.62 6.77 -3.76
CA GLN A 161 16.95 7.10 -5.13
C GLN A 161 16.00 6.36 -6.07
N ASP A 162 15.10 7.10 -6.68
CA ASP A 162 14.06 6.52 -7.52
C ASP A 162 14.64 6.04 -8.85
N ASP A 163 14.12 4.92 -9.33
CA ASP A 163 14.36 4.39 -10.68
C ASP A 163 13.07 3.72 -11.14
N PRO A 164 12.32 4.34 -12.07
CA PRO A 164 11.06 3.79 -12.54
C PRO A 164 11.17 2.35 -13.05
N ALA A 165 12.26 1.99 -13.73
CA ALA A 165 12.42 0.65 -14.29
C ALA A 165 12.64 -0.42 -13.20
N ALA A 166 13.32 -0.06 -12.12
CA ALA A 166 13.45 -0.90 -10.93
C ALA A 166 12.13 -0.95 -10.14
N GLY A 167 11.42 0.19 -10.06
CA GLY A 167 10.09 0.31 -9.49
C GLY A 167 9.10 -0.68 -10.11
N ASP A 168 9.12 -0.84 -11.44
CA ASP A 168 8.28 -1.81 -12.15
C ASP A 168 8.56 -3.26 -11.71
N ARG A 169 9.81 -3.61 -11.40
CA ARG A 169 10.18 -4.95 -10.93
C ARG A 169 9.67 -5.20 -9.52
N VAL A 170 9.88 -4.24 -8.62
CA VAL A 170 9.36 -4.28 -7.25
C VAL A 170 7.82 -4.35 -7.23
N MET A 171 7.15 -3.60 -8.11
CA MET A 171 5.70 -3.65 -8.25
C MET A 171 5.23 -5.01 -8.79
N THR A 172 5.97 -5.63 -9.71
CA THR A 172 5.66 -6.99 -10.21
C THR A 172 5.63 -8.01 -9.06
N ASP A 173 6.61 -7.97 -8.16
CA ASP A 173 6.63 -8.82 -6.96
C ASP A 173 5.43 -8.55 -6.05
N ALA A 174 5.05 -7.28 -5.85
CA ALA A 174 3.88 -6.89 -5.08
C ALA A 174 2.54 -7.37 -5.67
N LEU A 175 2.39 -7.30 -7.00
CA LEU A 175 1.24 -7.87 -7.70
C LEU A 175 1.20 -9.40 -7.58
N GLY A 176 2.36 -10.06 -7.59
CA GLY A 176 2.45 -11.49 -7.30
C GLY A 176 1.96 -11.83 -5.88
N TRP A 177 2.31 -11.02 -4.88
CA TRP A 177 1.78 -11.17 -3.52
C TRP A 177 0.27 -10.90 -3.43
N CYS A 178 -0.25 -9.97 -4.23
CA CYS A 178 -1.69 -9.73 -4.35
C CYS A 178 -2.43 -10.97 -4.87
N ALA A 179 -1.93 -11.61 -5.94
CA ALA A 179 -2.51 -12.86 -6.44
C ALA A 179 -2.52 -13.97 -5.36
N LEU A 180 -1.39 -14.17 -4.66
CA LEU A 180 -1.30 -15.13 -3.54
C LEU A 180 -2.25 -14.78 -2.38
N ALA A 181 -2.44 -13.49 -2.09
CA ALA A 181 -3.37 -13.03 -1.06
C ALA A 181 -4.82 -13.35 -1.44
N VAL A 182 -5.20 -13.12 -2.70
CA VAL A 182 -6.54 -13.45 -3.22
C VAL A 182 -6.79 -14.96 -3.18
N GLU A 183 -5.85 -15.78 -3.66
CA GLU A 183 -5.95 -17.24 -3.59
C GLU A 183 -6.15 -17.73 -2.15
N ARG A 184 -5.36 -17.16 -1.23
CA ARG A 184 -5.46 -17.45 0.20
C ARG A 184 -6.82 -17.06 0.78
N ALA A 185 -7.32 -15.87 0.47
CA ALA A 185 -8.60 -15.39 0.96
C ALA A 185 -9.75 -16.31 0.51
N ILE A 186 -9.73 -16.73 -0.76
CA ILE A 186 -10.68 -17.69 -1.33
C ILE A 186 -10.60 -19.03 -0.62
N ALA A 187 -9.40 -19.58 -0.44
CA ALA A 187 -9.19 -20.85 0.26
C ALA A 187 -9.70 -20.81 1.71
N ARG A 188 -9.63 -19.65 2.37
CA ARG A 188 -10.11 -19.42 3.73
C ARG A 188 -11.58 -19.01 3.81
N ARG A 189 -12.23 -18.72 2.67
CA ARG A 189 -13.60 -18.18 2.56
C ARG A 189 -13.83 -16.95 3.44
N VAL A 190 -12.92 -15.98 3.40
CA VAL A 190 -13.03 -14.73 4.17
C VAL A 190 -13.53 -13.59 3.29
N ASP A 191 -14.16 -12.58 3.91
CA ASP A 191 -14.51 -11.34 3.22
C ASP A 191 -13.24 -10.59 2.78
N VAL A 192 -13.31 -9.92 1.63
CA VAL A 192 -12.18 -9.20 1.02
C VAL A 192 -12.56 -7.76 0.70
N VAL A 193 -11.63 -6.84 0.96
CA VAL A 193 -11.61 -5.53 0.32
C VAL A 193 -10.31 -5.45 -0.47
N LEU A 194 -10.41 -5.42 -1.79
CA LEU A 194 -9.29 -5.44 -2.71
C LEU A 194 -9.14 -4.08 -3.39
N GLU A 195 -7.96 -3.49 -3.30
CA GLU A 195 -7.57 -2.34 -4.12
C GLU A 195 -6.91 -2.81 -5.43
N VAL A 196 -7.37 -2.28 -6.56
CA VAL A 196 -6.82 -2.58 -7.89
C VAL A 196 -6.53 -1.31 -8.68
N GLY A 197 -5.44 -1.35 -9.44
CA GLY A 197 -4.83 -0.19 -10.08
C GLY A 197 -4.82 -0.18 -11.62
N VAL A 198 -3.99 0.76 -12.09
CA VAL A 198 -3.49 1.23 -13.41
C VAL A 198 -4.02 0.70 -14.75
N ASN A 199 -4.49 -0.54 -14.90
CA ASN A 199 -4.98 -1.06 -16.19
C ASN A 199 -6.49 -1.36 -16.15
N LEU A 200 -7.27 -0.33 -15.80
CA LEU A 200 -8.72 -0.44 -15.79
C LEU A 200 -9.28 -0.43 -17.21
N PRO A 201 -10.27 -1.28 -17.52
CA PRO A 201 -11.05 -2.10 -16.58
C PRO A 201 -10.57 -3.56 -16.42
N ASP A 202 -9.49 -3.97 -17.09
CA ASP A 202 -9.12 -5.38 -17.22
C ASP A 202 -8.81 -6.02 -15.86
N ASP A 203 -8.01 -5.36 -15.03
CA ASP A 203 -7.62 -5.90 -13.71
C ASP A 203 -8.85 -6.12 -12.78
N ALA A 204 -9.79 -5.18 -12.76
CA ALA A 204 -10.96 -5.27 -11.89
C ALA A 204 -11.92 -6.38 -12.35
N ASN A 205 -12.08 -6.54 -13.66
CA ASN A 205 -12.92 -7.59 -14.24
C ASN A 205 -12.34 -8.99 -13.97
N ASP A 206 -11.02 -9.15 -14.09
CA ASP A 206 -10.34 -10.42 -13.87
C ASP A 206 -10.49 -10.87 -12.41
N TYR A 207 -10.25 -9.98 -11.44
CA TYR A 207 -10.47 -10.32 -10.03
C TYR A 207 -11.95 -10.54 -9.71
N ALA A 208 -12.88 -9.78 -10.31
CA ALA A 208 -14.30 -10.00 -10.13
C ALA A 208 -14.72 -11.40 -10.61
N ALA A 209 -14.23 -11.84 -11.77
CA ALA A 209 -14.46 -13.18 -12.29
C ALA A 209 -13.92 -14.26 -11.34
N VAL A 210 -12.68 -14.10 -10.86
CA VAL A 210 -12.06 -15.01 -9.89
C VAL A 210 -12.90 -15.18 -8.61
N PHE A 211 -13.42 -14.08 -8.05
CA PHE A 211 -14.27 -14.15 -6.86
C PHE A 211 -15.67 -14.74 -7.15
N LEU A 212 -16.29 -14.37 -8.28
CA LEU A 212 -17.59 -14.93 -8.68
C LEU A 212 -17.50 -16.45 -8.87
N ASP A 213 -16.45 -16.94 -9.54
CA ASP A 213 -16.20 -18.37 -9.74
C ASP A 213 -15.97 -19.11 -8.41
N ALA A 214 -15.41 -18.42 -7.41
CA ALA A 214 -15.25 -18.93 -6.05
C ALA A 214 -16.54 -18.85 -5.19
N GLY A 215 -17.65 -18.36 -5.75
CA GLY A 215 -18.95 -18.26 -5.07
C GLY A 215 -19.05 -17.11 -4.08
N TYR A 216 -18.35 -16.01 -4.33
CA TYR A 216 -18.47 -14.77 -3.55
C TYR A 216 -19.61 -13.90 -4.07
N ARG A 217 -20.20 -13.09 -3.18
CA ARG A 217 -20.85 -11.86 -3.63
C ARG A 217 -19.79 -10.83 -3.99
N VAL A 218 -19.89 -10.23 -5.18
CA VAL A 218 -18.91 -9.26 -5.66
C VAL A 218 -19.55 -7.89 -5.83
N GLU A 219 -18.93 -6.88 -5.24
CA GLU A 219 -19.20 -5.46 -5.44
C GLU A 219 -17.97 -4.82 -6.08
N VAL A 220 -18.15 -4.01 -7.12
CA VAL A 220 -17.07 -3.23 -7.73
C VAL A 220 -17.40 -1.76 -7.61
N GLU A 221 -16.49 -1.00 -7.02
CA GLU A 221 -16.57 0.45 -6.88
C GLU A 221 -15.50 1.13 -7.74
N MET A 222 -15.95 1.94 -8.70
CA MET A 222 -15.07 2.70 -9.59
C MET A 222 -14.88 4.12 -9.06
N MET A 223 -13.65 4.45 -8.67
CA MET A 223 -13.21 5.75 -8.20
C MET A 223 -12.73 6.59 -9.38
N ALA A 224 -13.23 7.82 -9.46
CA ALA A 224 -12.82 8.80 -10.45
C ALA A 224 -12.62 10.17 -9.78
N ALA A 225 -11.63 10.90 -10.25
CA ALA A 225 -11.37 12.28 -9.89
C ALA A 225 -10.97 13.06 -11.16
N ALA A 226 -11.04 14.38 -11.10
CA ALA A 226 -10.53 15.21 -12.18
C ALA A 226 -9.02 14.94 -12.39
N GLU A 227 -8.56 14.82 -13.64
CA GLU A 227 -7.16 14.49 -13.95
C GLU A 227 -6.17 15.42 -13.25
N ALA A 228 -6.47 16.73 -13.23
CA ALA A 228 -5.64 17.73 -12.56
C ALA A 228 -5.49 17.45 -11.05
N VAL A 229 -6.56 16.98 -10.40
CA VAL A 229 -6.56 16.62 -8.97
C VAL A 229 -5.74 15.34 -8.77
N SER A 230 -6.00 14.29 -9.55
CA SER A 230 -5.24 13.03 -9.46
C SER A 230 -3.74 13.25 -9.66
N ARG A 231 -3.35 14.07 -10.63
CA ARG A 231 -1.93 14.39 -10.91
C ARG A 231 -1.30 15.21 -9.78
N LEU A 232 -2.03 16.17 -9.23
CA LEU A 232 -1.57 16.93 -8.06
C LEU A 232 -1.36 16.01 -6.85
N HIS A 233 -2.30 15.10 -6.60
CA HIS A 233 -2.20 14.12 -5.52
C HIS A 233 -0.99 13.22 -5.67
N LEU A 234 -0.76 12.69 -6.88
CA LEU A 234 0.40 11.84 -7.14
C LEU A 234 1.72 12.58 -6.92
N MET A 235 1.81 13.83 -7.38
CA MET A 235 3.00 14.65 -7.14
C MET A 235 3.22 14.87 -5.64
N LEU A 236 2.21 15.31 -4.90
CA LEU A 236 2.36 15.59 -3.47
C LEU A 236 2.67 14.33 -2.65
N ARG A 237 2.02 13.20 -2.96
CA ARG A 237 2.32 11.89 -2.38
C ARG A 237 3.74 11.43 -2.71
N TYR A 238 4.19 11.64 -3.95
CA TYR A 238 5.58 11.38 -4.36
C TYR A 238 6.55 12.16 -3.50
N HIS A 239 6.33 13.45 -3.27
CA HIS A 239 7.17 14.24 -2.38
C HIS A 239 7.19 13.68 -0.94
N CYS A 240 6.02 13.37 -0.39
CA CYS A 240 5.90 12.85 0.97
C CYS A 240 6.62 11.52 1.16
N ARG A 241 6.43 10.55 0.25
CA ARG A 241 7.07 9.23 0.34
C ARG A 241 8.60 9.27 0.19
N HIS A 242 9.14 10.36 -0.37
CA HIS A 242 10.58 10.62 -0.48
C HIS A 242 11.08 11.59 0.60
N GLY A 243 10.32 11.80 1.68
CA GLY A 243 10.76 12.60 2.82
C GLY A 243 10.57 14.11 2.69
N ASP A 244 10.01 14.61 1.59
CA ASP A 244 9.63 16.03 1.40
C ASP A 244 8.16 16.27 1.80
N TRP A 245 7.83 15.95 3.04
CA TRP A 245 6.45 15.98 3.56
C TRP A 245 5.90 17.39 3.80
N ARG A 246 6.76 18.40 3.90
CA ARG A 246 6.37 19.80 4.19
C ARG A 246 5.57 20.42 3.05
N VAL A 247 5.57 19.83 1.86
CA VAL A 247 4.72 20.25 0.74
C VAL A 247 3.22 20.20 1.07
N LEU A 248 2.80 19.35 2.01
CA LEU A 248 1.42 19.27 2.49
C LEU A 248 1.15 20.14 3.71
N MET A 249 2.20 20.48 4.47
CA MET A 249 2.12 21.22 5.73
C MET A 249 3.04 22.45 5.67
N PRO A 250 2.78 23.42 4.76
CA PRO A 250 3.58 24.63 4.65
C PRO A 250 3.45 25.45 5.93
N SER A 251 4.57 26.06 6.33
CA SER A 251 4.73 26.88 7.54
C SER A 251 3.82 28.11 7.56
#